data_AF-A0A641APQ4-F1
#
_entry.id   AF-A0A641APQ4-F1
#
_cell.length_a   1.000
_cell.length_b   1.000
_cell.length_c   1.000
_cell.angle_alpha   90.00
_cell.angle_beta   90.00
_cell.angle_gamma   90.00
#
_symmetry.space_group_name_H-M   'P 1'
#
loop_
_entity.id
_entity.type
_entity.pdbx_description
1 polymer ?
#
loop_
_entity_poly.entity_id
_entity_poly.type
_entity_poly.pdbx_seq_one_letter_code
_entity_poly.pdbx_strand_id
1 'polypeptide(L)'
;MVGSSGSPRVDAESDFMRARRHQVLSALAARLRNDTEDVVQSMSFDEVVDALGRRAEHYVGTKVIPLDAIVGSVDKVRDFDRRFRPTSTVSRQRWERLARASRVGEEIPPIDVYQIGDYYFVRDGHHRVSVARSLGVTLIEARITAIETFLAPVGIEARVDLELKFWRRLMLQRVPFTGEARAAVAVDVPAMYGEIAEAAEAWAARTMHAEDAYMDPETMAARWYAEEFRPVVDMIEEAGVRGDDERPAEAYVRVACERYRLIREHEWNEEVLEAVKKGKKKR
;
A
#
# COMPACT_ATOMS: atom_id res chain seq x y z
N MET A 1 10.15 1.45 33.48
CA MET A 1 11.44 0.95 34.01
C MET A 1 11.39 -0.55 34.03
N VAL A 2 12.31 -1.22 33.33
CA VAL A 2 12.50 -2.67 33.43
C VAL A 2 13.01 -2.94 34.84
N GLY A 3 12.19 -3.54 35.70
CA GLY A 3 12.64 -3.92 37.04
C GLY A 3 13.73 -4.97 36.90
N SER A 4 14.90 -4.75 37.50
CA SER A 4 15.96 -5.75 37.55
C SER A 4 15.94 -6.43 38.91
N SER A 5 15.75 -7.75 38.90
CA SER A 5 15.83 -8.62 40.07
C SER A 5 17.27 -9.03 40.41
N GLY A 6 18.25 -8.62 39.59
CA GLY A 6 19.65 -9.04 39.71
C GLY A 6 19.93 -10.45 39.16
N SER A 7 18.92 -11.19 38.72
CA SER A 7 19.07 -12.49 38.05
C SER A 7 18.58 -12.41 36.61
N PRO A 8 19.45 -12.60 35.60
CA PRO A 8 19.05 -12.60 34.19
C PRO A 8 17.96 -13.61 33.85
N ARG A 9 17.85 -14.71 34.63
CA ARG A 9 16.81 -15.73 34.44
C ARG A 9 15.44 -15.23 34.91
N VAL A 10 15.38 -14.64 36.09
CA VAL A 10 14.12 -14.12 36.68
C VAL A 10 13.63 -12.89 35.90
N ASP A 11 14.56 -12.06 35.42
CA ASP A 11 14.25 -10.92 34.56
C ASP A 11 13.67 -11.37 33.21
N ALA A 12 14.28 -12.38 32.56
CA ALA A 12 13.76 -12.95 31.31
C ALA A 12 12.36 -13.57 31.49
N GLU A 13 12.14 -14.27 32.60
CA GLU A 13 10.83 -14.83 32.93
C GLU A 13 9.76 -13.73 33.10
N SER A 14 10.12 -12.67 33.82
CA SER A 14 9.24 -11.53 34.09
C SER A 14 8.90 -10.75 32.82
N ASP A 15 9.86 -10.59 31.91
CA ASP A 15 9.67 -9.94 30.62
C ASP A 15 8.71 -10.73 29.71
N PHE A 16 8.85 -12.05 29.66
CA PHE A 16 7.93 -12.91 28.90
C PHE A 16 6.49 -12.74 29.42
N MET A 17 6.32 -12.79 30.74
CA MET A 17 5.00 -12.61 31.36
C MET A 17 4.44 -11.19 31.15
N ARG A 18 5.30 -10.16 31.07
CA ARG A 18 4.90 -8.79 30.72
C ARG A 18 4.45 -8.69 29.27
N ALA A 19 5.25 -9.21 28.33
CA ALA A 19 4.95 -9.21 26.90
C ALA A 19 3.63 -9.96 26.60
N ARG A 20 3.42 -11.12 27.25
CA ARG A 20 2.19 -11.90 27.12
C ARG A 20 0.97 -11.18 27.70
N ARG A 21 1.11 -10.54 28.87
CA ARG A 21 0.02 -9.72 29.44
C ARG A 21 -0.40 -8.59 28.50
N HIS A 22 0.58 -7.88 27.91
CA HIS A 22 0.28 -6.85 26.90
C HIS A 22 -0.43 -7.41 25.67
N GLN A 23 -0.01 -8.59 25.18
CA GLN A 23 -0.67 -9.25 24.04
C GLN A 23 -2.13 -9.59 24.35
N VAL A 24 -2.42 -10.18 25.51
CA VAL A 24 -3.78 -10.55 25.91
C VAL A 24 -4.67 -9.31 26.07
N LEU A 25 -4.17 -8.26 26.72
CA LEU A 25 -4.90 -7.01 26.90
C LEU A 25 -5.18 -6.33 25.55
N SER A 26 -4.21 -6.29 24.64
CA SER A 26 -4.44 -5.75 23.29
C SER A 26 -5.41 -6.60 22.47
N ALA A 27 -5.37 -7.92 22.57
CA ALA A 27 -6.33 -8.79 21.89
C ALA A 27 -7.77 -8.58 22.38
N LEU A 28 -7.96 -8.39 23.70
CA LEU A 28 -9.25 -8.05 24.30
C LEU A 28 -9.73 -6.65 23.87
N ALA A 29 -8.84 -5.66 23.88
CA ALA A 29 -9.15 -4.30 23.44
C ALA A 29 -9.56 -4.26 21.96
N ALA A 30 -8.83 -4.97 21.08
CA ALA A 30 -9.16 -5.07 19.65
C ALA A 30 -10.54 -5.70 19.43
N ARG A 31 -10.89 -6.73 20.20
CA ARG A 31 -12.21 -7.39 20.11
C ARG A 31 -13.36 -6.49 20.60
N LEU A 32 -13.09 -5.61 21.56
CA LEU A 32 -14.09 -4.69 22.12
C LEU A 32 -14.29 -3.44 21.27
N ARG A 33 -13.22 -2.95 20.63
CA ARG A 33 -13.28 -1.67 19.91
C ARG A 33 -13.63 -1.77 18.44
N ASN A 34 -13.74 -2.97 17.86
CA ASN A 34 -13.84 -3.13 16.41
C ASN A 34 -12.76 -2.30 15.68
N ASP A 35 -11.60 -2.12 16.33
CA ASP A 35 -10.72 -0.99 16.07
C ASP A 35 -9.81 -1.26 14.87
N THR A 36 -9.94 -0.34 13.93
CA THR A 36 -9.13 -0.09 12.74
C THR A 36 -7.82 0.64 13.05
N GLU A 37 -7.43 0.88 14.30
CA GLU A 37 -6.34 1.82 14.65
C GLU A 37 -4.88 1.32 14.46
N ASP A 38 -4.64 0.11 13.94
CA ASP A 38 -3.27 -0.42 13.76
C ASP A 38 -2.99 -0.86 12.31
N VAL A 39 -3.50 -0.11 11.31
CA VAL A 39 -3.48 -0.55 9.89
C VAL A 39 -2.07 -0.63 9.29
N VAL A 40 -1.18 0.34 9.55
CA VAL A 40 0.23 0.29 9.08
C VAL A 40 0.97 -0.89 9.69
N GLN A 41 0.81 -1.14 10.99
CA GLN A 41 1.46 -2.26 11.69
C GLN A 41 0.78 -3.62 11.40
N SER A 42 -0.25 -3.63 10.55
CA SER A 42 -1.07 -4.79 10.21
C SER A 42 -0.86 -5.30 8.79
N MET A 43 -0.11 -4.58 7.95
CA MET A 43 0.03 -4.95 6.54
C MET A 43 0.92 -6.18 6.40
N SER A 44 0.44 -7.19 5.68
CA SER A 44 1.31 -8.31 5.32
C SER A 44 2.24 -7.92 4.18
N PHE A 45 3.45 -8.50 4.18
CA PHE A 45 4.41 -8.32 3.10
C PHE A 45 3.77 -8.63 1.73
N ASP A 46 3.03 -9.73 1.63
CA ASP A 46 2.39 -10.16 0.39
C ASP A 46 1.38 -9.14 -0.12
N GLU A 47 0.55 -8.55 0.76
CA GLU A 47 -0.41 -7.50 0.37
C GLU A 47 0.29 -6.25 -0.17
N VAL A 48 1.40 -5.84 0.45
CA VAL A 48 2.16 -4.67 0.00
C VAL A 48 2.85 -4.94 -1.34
N VAL A 49 3.45 -6.12 -1.48
CA VAL A 49 4.13 -6.52 -2.71
C VAL A 49 3.15 -6.71 -3.86
N ASP A 50 1.99 -7.31 -3.60
CA ASP A 50 0.94 -7.47 -4.61
C ASP A 50 0.39 -6.11 -5.04
N ALA A 51 0.12 -5.20 -4.10
CA ALA A 51 -0.34 -3.85 -4.44
C ALA A 51 0.68 -3.07 -5.28
N LEU A 52 1.95 -3.07 -4.87
CA LEU A 52 3.00 -2.24 -5.50
C LEU A 52 3.65 -2.87 -6.73
N GLY A 53 3.56 -4.20 -6.88
CA GLY A 53 4.13 -4.98 -7.97
C GLY A 53 5.65 -5.14 -7.87
N ARG A 54 6.12 -6.31 -7.42
CA ARG A 54 7.56 -6.64 -7.37
C ARG A 54 8.20 -6.60 -8.75
N ARG A 55 9.39 -5.98 -8.87
CA ARG A 55 10.21 -5.96 -10.09
C ARG A 55 11.51 -6.71 -9.92
N ALA A 56 12.23 -6.42 -8.83
CA ALA A 56 13.53 -7.00 -8.57
C ALA A 56 13.76 -7.09 -7.06
N GLU A 57 14.83 -7.77 -6.67
CA GLU A 57 15.36 -7.72 -5.33
C GLU A 57 16.88 -7.70 -5.37
N HIS A 58 17.50 -7.03 -4.39
CA HIS A 58 18.94 -7.04 -4.24
C HIS A 58 19.34 -7.03 -2.77
N TYR A 59 20.47 -7.67 -2.47
CA TYR A 59 21.01 -7.70 -1.12
C TYR A 59 21.74 -6.38 -0.82
N VAL A 60 21.30 -5.70 0.23
CA VAL A 60 21.83 -4.39 0.66
C VAL A 60 23.01 -4.55 1.63
N GLY A 61 23.12 -5.71 2.28
CA GLY A 61 24.11 -5.95 3.32
C GLY A 61 23.53 -5.95 4.73
N THR A 62 24.42 -6.08 5.71
CA THR A 62 24.07 -5.99 7.14
C THR A 62 24.11 -4.54 7.59
N LYS A 63 23.03 -4.04 8.18
CA LYS A 63 22.93 -2.68 8.74
C LYS A 63 22.16 -2.68 10.05
N VAL A 64 22.34 -1.63 10.84
CA VAL A 64 21.53 -1.37 12.03
C VAL A 64 20.30 -0.57 11.62
N ILE A 65 19.11 -1.07 11.95
CA ILE A 65 17.82 -0.47 11.60
C ILE A 65 16.99 -0.14 12.86
N PRO A 66 16.13 0.89 12.80
CA PRO A 66 15.19 1.16 13.87
C PRO A 66 14.11 0.08 13.95
N LEU A 67 13.85 -0.42 15.16
CA LEU A 67 12.80 -1.41 15.40
C LEU A 67 11.41 -0.88 15.01
N ASP A 68 11.18 0.43 15.13
CA ASP A 68 9.88 1.03 14.79
C ASP A 68 9.61 1.13 13.30
N ALA A 69 10.64 0.99 12.44
CA ALA A 69 10.45 0.84 11.00
C ALA A 69 10.11 -0.60 10.59
N ILE A 70 10.16 -1.56 11.54
CA ILE A 70 9.69 -2.93 11.30
C ILE A 70 8.17 -2.95 11.47
N VAL A 71 7.47 -3.00 10.33
CA VAL A 71 6.00 -2.90 10.26
C VAL A 71 5.29 -4.24 10.19
N GLY A 72 6.01 -5.32 9.87
CA GLY A 72 5.37 -6.62 9.72
C GLY A 72 6.32 -7.80 9.51
N SER A 73 5.72 -8.94 9.21
CA SER A 73 6.40 -10.20 8.93
C SER A 73 6.10 -10.64 7.49
N VAL A 74 7.04 -11.35 6.89
CA VAL A 74 6.85 -12.01 5.59
C VAL A 74 5.91 -13.20 5.74
N ASP A 75 6.12 -14.03 6.78
CA ASP A 75 5.27 -15.18 7.06
C ASP A 75 4.07 -14.80 7.94
N LYS A 76 2.93 -15.48 7.74
CA LYS A 76 1.78 -15.49 8.66
C LYS A 76 2.15 -16.26 9.92
N VAL A 77 3.00 -15.70 10.75
CA VAL A 77 3.48 -16.37 11.96
C VAL A 77 2.38 -16.36 13.01
N ARG A 78 1.73 -17.52 13.23
CA ARG A 78 0.73 -17.72 14.30
C ARG A 78 1.31 -17.51 15.71
N ASP A 79 2.64 -17.59 15.80
CA ASP A 79 3.39 -17.49 17.05
C ASP A 79 3.59 -16.05 17.53
N PHE A 80 3.46 -15.05 16.66
CA PHE A 80 3.63 -13.66 17.06
C PHE A 80 2.45 -12.84 16.60
N ASP A 81 2.01 -11.90 17.45
CA ASP A 81 1.11 -10.87 17.00
C ASP A 81 1.86 -9.83 16.14
N ARG A 82 1.11 -8.90 15.55
CA ARG A 82 1.62 -7.85 14.65
C ARG A 82 2.71 -6.95 15.26
N ARG A 83 2.76 -6.84 16.59
CA ARG A 83 3.81 -6.10 17.31
C ARG A 83 4.95 -7.01 17.79
N PHE A 84 5.07 -8.19 17.20
CA PHE A 84 6.02 -9.24 17.56
C PHE A 84 5.90 -9.70 19.02
N ARG A 85 4.72 -9.57 19.64
CA ARG A 85 4.50 -10.09 21.00
C ARG A 85 4.19 -11.58 20.93
N PRO A 86 4.77 -12.40 21.82
CA PRO A 86 4.59 -13.84 21.77
C PRO A 86 3.14 -14.24 22.05
N THR A 87 2.57 -15.10 21.21
CA THR A 87 1.25 -15.70 21.43
C THR A 87 1.36 -16.98 22.26
N SER A 88 0.23 -17.66 22.53
CA SER A 88 0.21 -18.89 23.33
C SER A 88 0.98 -20.07 22.72
N THR A 89 1.31 -20.01 21.43
CA THR A 89 2.04 -21.07 20.71
C THR A 89 3.56 -20.93 20.79
N VAL A 90 4.07 -19.80 21.29
CA VAL A 90 5.52 -19.57 21.42
C VAL A 90 6.14 -20.42 22.52
N SER A 91 7.24 -21.09 22.19
CA SER A 91 8.10 -21.74 23.18
C SER A 91 8.72 -20.70 24.13
N ARG A 92 8.16 -20.61 25.34
CA ARG A 92 8.64 -19.77 26.45
C ARG A 92 10.13 -19.98 26.73
N GLN A 93 10.57 -21.24 26.76
CA GLN A 93 11.98 -21.59 27.02
C GLN A 93 12.93 -21.00 25.97
N ARG A 94 12.54 -21.03 24.68
CA ARG A 94 13.37 -20.47 23.59
C ARG A 94 13.43 -18.95 23.68
N TRP A 95 12.32 -18.30 24.02
CA TRP A 95 12.25 -16.85 24.20
C TRP A 95 13.11 -16.39 25.41
N GLU A 96 12.96 -17.05 26.56
CA GLU A 96 13.72 -16.73 27.78
C GLU A 96 15.23 -16.96 27.62
N ARG A 97 15.64 -18.02 26.91
CA ARG A 97 17.06 -18.25 26.60
C ARG A 97 17.65 -17.07 25.82
N LEU A 98 16.91 -16.56 24.83
CA LEU A 98 17.36 -15.46 23.99
C LEU A 98 17.36 -14.12 24.73
N ALA A 99 16.35 -13.87 25.56
CA ALA A 99 16.32 -12.70 26.45
C ALA A 99 17.50 -12.69 27.44
N ARG A 100 17.86 -13.87 27.97
CA ARG A 100 19.04 -14.02 28.83
C ARG A 100 20.33 -13.73 28.07
N ALA A 101 20.52 -14.33 26.89
CA ALA A 101 21.70 -14.11 26.05
C ALA A 101 21.89 -12.61 25.76
N SER A 102 20.81 -11.91 25.41
CA SER A 102 20.82 -10.46 25.17
C SER A 102 21.24 -9.65 26.40
N ARG A 103 20.82 -10.04 27.60
CA ARG A 103 21.16 -9.34 28.85
C ARG A 103 22.61 -9.57 29.30
N VAL A 104 23.20 -10.71 28.92
CA VAL A 104 24.59 -11.05 29.26
C VAL A 104 25.57 -10.45 28.25
N GLY A 105 25.07 -9.81 27.19
CA GLY A 105 25.91 -9.21 26.15
C GLY A 105 26.48 -10.24 25.17
N GLU A 106 25.86 -11.41 25.06
CA GLU A 106 26.22 -12.37 24.01
C GLU A 106 25.92 -11.78 22.63
N GLU A 107 26.78 -12.06 21.65
CA GLU A 107 26.53 -11.67 20.26
C GLU A 107 25.26 -12.35 19.75
N ILE A 108 24.25 -11.52 19.43
CA ILE A 108 23.02 -11.98 18.82
C ILE A 108 23.19 -11.89 17.31
N PRO A 109 23.01 -12.98 16.56
CA PRO A 109 23.09 -12.91 15.10
C PRO A 109 22.09 -11.88 14.54
N PRO A 110 22.41 -11.21 13.42
CA PRO A 110 21.50 -10.26 12.78
C PRO A 110 20.22 -10.93 12.30
N ILE A 111 19.10 -10.21 12.33
CA ILE A 111 17.82 -10.66 11.77
C ILE A 111 17.85 -10.59 10.24
N ASP A 112 16.97 -11.33 9.56
CA ASP A 112 16.82 -11.19 8.10
C ASP A 112 15.53 -10.43 7.81
N VAL A 113 15.61 -9.37 6.99
CA VAL A 113 14.45 -8.53 6.64
C VAL A 113 14.37 -8.25 5.14
N TYR A 114 13.15 -8.13 4.64
CA TYR A 114 12.87 -7.44 3.38
C TYR A 114 12.62 -5.96 3.63
N GLN A 115 13.16 -5.11 2.76
CA GLN A 115 12.92 -3.67 2.78
C GLN A 115 12.07 -3.28 1.57
N ILE A 116 10.97 -2.57 1.79
CA ILE A 116 10.15 -1.95 0.76
C ILE A 116 10.07 -0.46 1.08
N GLY A 117 10.81 0.39 0.37
CA GLY A 117 10.93 1.80 0.74
C GLY A 117 11.53 1.96 2.13
N ASP A 118 10.79 2.62 3.03
CA ASP A 118 11.17 2.84 4.43
C ASP A 118 10.65 1.75 5.39
N TYR A 119 9.93 0.75 4.84
CA TYR A 119 9.29 -0.30 5.62
C TYR A 119 10.13 -1.57 5.65
N TYR A 120 10.29 -2.16 6.84
CA TYR A 120 10.96 -3.45 7.02
C TYR A 120 9.98 -4.56 7.41
N PHE A 121 10.14 -5.71 6.75
CA PHE A 121 9.38 -6.94 7.00
C PHE A 121 10.31 -8.05 7.43
N VAL A 122 10.04 -8.65 8.60
CA VAL A 122 10.88 -9.72 9.14
C VAL A 122 10.66 -11.02 8.38
N ARG A 123 11.74 -11.53 7.78
CA ARG A 123 11.80 -12.85 7.15
C ARG A 123 12.23 -13.90 8.17
N ASP A 124 13.26 -13.62 8.95
CA ASP A 124 13.72 -14.49 10.04
C ASP A 124 14.16 -13.67 11.25
N GLY A 125 14.01 -14.24 12.45
CA GLY A 125 14.43 -13.63 13.70
C GLY A 125 13.30 -12.98 14.52
N HIS A 126 12.05 -13.40 14.36
CA HIS A 126 10.89 -12.88 15.11
C HIS A 126 11.10 -12.88 16.63
N HIS A 127 11.69 -13.95 17.18
CA HIS A 127 12.02 -14.01 18.60
C HIS A 127 13.01 -12.90 19.03
N ARG A 128 13.99 -12.56 18.18
CA ARG A 128 15.00 -11.51 18.47
C ARG A 128 14.34 -10.14 18.47
N VAL A 129 13.48 -9.86 17.48
CA VAL A 129 12.68 -8.63 17.42
C VAL A 129 11.77 -8.51 18.64
N SER A 130 11.09 -9.60 19.02
CA SER A 130 10.24 -9.68 20.20
C SER A 130 10.99 -9.35 21.49
N VAL A 131 12.14 -9.99 21.70
CA VAL A 131 13.03 -9.75 22.85
C VAL A 131 13.52 -8.30 22.86
N ALA A 132 14.05 -7.80 21.74
CA ALA A 132 14.56 -6.43 21.63
C ALA A 132 13.49 -5.39 21.99
N ARG A 133 12.25 -5.55 21.47
CA ARG A 133 11.12 -4.68 21.82
C ARG A 133 10.76 -4.77 23.31
N SER A 134 10.77 -5.98 23.90
CA SER A 134 10.46 -6.18 25.32
C SER A 134 11.48 -5.57 26.29
N LEU A 135 12.74 -5.49 25.84
CA LEU A 135 13.86 -4.87 26.55
C LEU A 135 13.92 -3.35 26.33
N GLY A 136 13.10 -2.81 25.42
CA GLY A 136 13.07 -1.38 25.10
C GLY A 136 14.28 -0.91 24.29
N VAL A 137 14.94 -1.83 23.59
CA VAL A 137 15.99 -1.48 22.62
C VAL A 137 15.32 -0.79 21.43
N THR A 138 15.97 0.21 20.85
CA THR A 138 15.42 0.99 19.71
C THR A 138 16.00 0.56 18.36
N LEU A 139 17.18 -0.03 18.35
CA LEU A 139 17.94 -0.41 17.15
C LEU A 139 18.26 -1.90 17.15
N ILE A 140 18.26 -2.53 15.97
CA ILE A 140 18.63 -3.93 15.81
C ILE A 140 19.46 -4.13 14.54
N GLU A 141 20.41 -5.05 14.58
CA GLU A 141 21.20 -5.43 13.40
C GLU A 141 20.41 -6.37 12.50
N ALA A 142 20.38 -6.07 11.20
CA ALA A 142 19.60 -6.80 10.20
C ALA A 142 20.38 -6.97 8.89
N ARG A 143 20.29 -8.16 8.29
CA ARG A 143 20.62 -8.44 6.90
C ARG A 143 19.44 -8.04 6.03
N ILE A 144 19.66 -7.08 5.15
CA ILE A 144 18.59 -6.42 4.39
C ILE A 144 18.62 -6.89 2.94
N THR A 145 17.47 -7.36 2.46
CA THR A 145 17.21 -7.52 1.03
C THR A 145 16.16 -6.48 0.62
N ALA A 146 16.54 -5.54 -0.24
CA ALA A 146 15.61 -4.53 -0.75
C ALA A 146 14.79 -5.11 -1.89
N ILE A 147 13.48 -4.83 -1.85
CA ILE A 147 12.51 -5.22 -2.87
C ILE A 147 12.17 -3.98 -3.68
N GLU A 148 12.48 -4.03 -4.97
CA GLU A 148 12.12 -3.01 -5.93
C GLU A 148 10.70 -3.24 -6.44
N THR A 149 9.92 -2.18 -6.49
CA THR A 149 8.49 -2.23 -6.84
C THR A 149 8.17 -1.31 -8.02
N PHE A 150 7.06 -1.59 -8.71
CA PHE A 150 6.61 -0.81 -9.86
C PHE A 150 6.08 0.55 -9.46
N LEU A 151 5.30 0.61 -8.38
CA LEU A 151 4.90 1.86 -7.75
C LEU A 151 5.83 2.21 -6.60
N ALA A 152 6.11 3.50 -6.44
CA ALA A 152 6.86 3.97 -5.29
C ALA A 152 6.15 3.61 -3.96
N PRO A 153 6.86 3.02 -3.00
CA PRO A 153 6.31 2.59 -1.71
C PRO A 153 6.15 3.75 -0.73
N VAL A 154 5.41 4.79 -1.12
CA VAL A 154 5.18 6.01 -0.33
C VAL A 154 3.69 6.26 -0.10
N GLY A 155 3.31 6.87 1.03
CA GLY A 155 1.91 7.13 1.36
C GLY A 155 1.11 5.84 1.52
N ILE A 156 1.61 4.94 2.38
CA ILE A 156 0.93 3.70 2.76
C ILE A 156 0.65 3.80 4.26
N GLU A 157 -0.52 4.33 4.61
CA GLU A 157 -0.98 4.56 5.97
C GLU A 157 -2.08 3.56 6.37
N ALA A 158 -2.85 3.10 5.39
CA ALA A 158 -3.95 2.19 5.57
C ALA A 158 -4.08 1.17 4.43
N ARG A 159 -4.87 0.12 4.67
CA ARG A 159 -5.13 -0.95 3.71
C ARG A 159 -5.82 -0.43 2.46
N VAL A 160 -6.64 0.61 2.61
CA VAL A 160 -7.27 1.31 1.47
C VAL A 160 -6.23 1.90 0.53
N ASP A 161 -5.06 2.35 1.03
CA ASP A 161 -3.99 2.85 0.17
C ASP A 161 -3.36 1.75 -0.68
N LEU A 162 -3.29 0.52 -0.15
CA LEU A 162 -2.83 -0.64 -0.91
C LEU A 162 -3.80 -0.99 -2.03
N GLU A 163 -5.10 -0.95 -1.77
CA GLU A 163 -6.11 -1.16 -2.81
C GLU A 163 -6.03 -0.08 -3.90
N LEU A 164 -5.92 1.19 -3.51
CA LEU A 164 -5.76 2.29 -4.46
C LEU A 164 -4.51 2.11 -5.33
N LYS A 165 -3.38 1.72 -4.73
CA LYS A 165 -2.13 1.45 -5.44
C LYS A 165 -2.22 0.22 -6.33
N PHE A 166 -2.89 -0.84 -5.89
CA PHE A 166 -3.12 -2.04 -6.69
C PHE A 166 -3.84 -1.71 -8.00
N TRP A 167 -4.98 -1.02 -7.92
CA TRP A 167 -5.76 -0.63 -9.09
C TRP A 167 -5.00 0.36 -9.98
N ARG A 168 -4.29 1.33 -9.39
CA ARG A 168 -3.42 2.25 -10.14
C ARG A 168 -2.32 1.52 -10.89
N ARG A 169 -1.70 0.50 -10.29
CA ARG A 169 -0.68 -0.32 -10.95
C ARG A 169 -1.26 -1.06 -12.14
N LEU A 170 -2.42 -1.70 -11.99
CA LEU A 170 -3.08 -2.42 -13.08
C LEU A 170 -3.40 -1.50 -14.26
N MET A 171 -3.92 -0.30 -14.00
CA MET A 171 -4.12 0.71 -15.04
C MET A 171 -2.81 1.05 -15.75
N LEU A 172 -1.74 1.33 -15.01
CA LEU A 172 -0.44 1.72 -15.60
C LEU A 172 0.26 0.58 -16.35
N GLN A 173 -0.08 -0.68 -16.06
CA GLN A 173 0.40 -1.84 -16.82
C GLN A 173 -0.35 -2.00 -18.15
N ARG A 174 -1.58 -1.52 -18.22
CA ARG A 174 -2.43 -1.52 -19.44
C ARG A 174 -2.16 -0.30 -20.31
N VAL A 175 -2.12 0.88 -19.67
CA VAL A 175 -1.97 2.20 -20.31
C VAL A 175 -0.85 2.95 -19.58
N PRO A 176 0.38 2.97 -20.13
CA PRO A 176 1.57 3.44 -19.43
C PRO A 176 1.66 4.98 -19.40
N PHE A 177 0.74 5.62 -18.68
CA PHE A 177 0.78 7.08 -18.47
C PHE A 177 2.08 7.51 -17.77
N THR A 178 2.66 8.60 -18.24
CA THR A 178 3.88 9.21 -17.68
C THR A 178 3.69 10.71 -17.44
N GLY A 179 4.62 11.33 -16.72
CA GLY A 179 4.65 12.79 -16.52
C GLY A 179 3.33 13.39 -16.01
N GLU A 180 2.89 14.45 -16.67
CA GLU A 180 1.65 15.17 -16.38
C GLU A 180 0.42 14.28 -16.52
N ALA A 181 0.35 13.47 -17.59
CA ALA A 181 -0.77 12.56 -17.82
C ALA A 181 -0.98 11.61 -16.63
N ARG A 182 0.12 11.04 -16.09
CA ARG A 182 0.07 10.14 -14.92
C ARG A 182 -0.44 10.83 -13.65
N ALA A 183 -0.20 12.12 -13.50
CA ALA A 183 -0.69 12.91 -12.38
C ALA A 183 -2.15 13.28 -12.56
N ALA A 184 -2.53 13.68 -13.78
CA ALA A 184 -3.89 14.11 -14.13
C ALA A 184 -4.92 12.97 -14.03
N VAL A 185 -4.53 11.74 -14.36
CA VAL A 185 -5.40 10.54 -14.27
C VAL A 185 -5.50 9.95 -12.85
N ALA A 186 -4.95 10.61 -11.82
CA ALA A 186 -5.07 10.14 -10.45
C ALA A 186 -6.50 10.30 -9.94
N VAL A 187 -7.01 9.26 -9.28
CA VAL A 187 -8.34 9.20 -8.65
C VAL A 187 -8.20 8.68 -7.22
N ASP A 188 -9.19 8.99 -6.38
CA ASP A 188 -9.27 8.49 -5.00
C ASP A 188 -10.17 7.24 -4.88
N VAL A 189 -10.98 6.95 -5.90
CA VAL A 189 -11.82 5.75 -5.98
C VAL A 189 -11.10 4.64 -6.76
N PRO A 190 -10.75 3.49 -6.15
CA PRO A 190 -9.92 2.48 -6.81
C PRO A 190 -10.49 1.93 -8.13
N ALA A 191 -11.81 1.66 -8.19
CA ALA A 191 -12.46 1.12 -9.38
C ALA A 191 -12.32 2.03 -10.62
N MET A 192 -12.24 3.36 -10.42
CA MET A 192 -12.15 4.32 -11.52
C MET A 192 -10.83 4.23 -12.30
N TYR A 193 -9.75 3.70 -11.71
CA TYR A 193 -8.53 3.41 -12.47
C TYR A 193 -8.78 2.37 -13.58
N GLY A 194 -9.65 1.39 -13.33
CA GLY A 194 -10.06 0.43 -14.35
C GLY A 194 -10.85 1.09 -15.47
N GLU A 195 -11.79 1.95 -15.11
CA GLU A 195 -12.63 2.70 -16.06
C GLU A 195 -11.81 3.65 -16.95
N ILE A 196 -10.77 4.29 -16.40
CA ILE A 196 -9.83 5.11 -17.16
C ILE A 196 -9.06 4.27 -18.19
N ALA A 197 -8.52 3.11 -17.77
CA ALA A 197 -7.81 2.21 -18.70
C ALA A 197 -8.72 1.76 -19.84
N GLU A 198 -9.95 1.35 -19.52
CA GLU A 198 -10.94 0.94 -20.52
C GLU A 198 -11.33 2.07 -21.46
N ALA A 199 -11.50 3.30 -20.94
CA ALA A 199 -11.81 4.46 -21.77
C ALA A 199 -10.69 4.77 -22.76
N ALA A 200 -9.43 4.70 -22.31
CA ALA A 200 -8.26 4.92 -23.17
C ALA A 200 -8.10 3.82 -24.23
N GLU A 201 -8.21 2.55 -23.84
CA GLU A 201 -8.15 1.41 -24.75
C GLU A 201 -9.29 1.43 -25.79
N ALA A 202 -10.51 1.74 -25.36
CA ALA A 202 -11.66 1.83 -26.26
C ALA A 202 -11.52 2.99 -27.24
N TRP A 203 -11.00 4.14 -26.79
CA TRP A 203 -10.67 5.26 -27.67
C TRP A 203 -9.60 4.85 -28.68
N ALA A 204 -8.50 4.26 -28.24
CA ALA A 204 -7.41 3.83 -29.12
C ALA A 204 -7.88 2.80 -30.15
N ALA A 205 -8.72 1.83 -29.76
CA ALA A 205 -9.30 0.87 -30.70
C ALA A 205 -10.11 1.55 -31.80
N ARG A 206 -10.95 2.53 -31.46
CA ARG A 206 -11.71 3.31 -32.46
C ARG A 206 -10.78 4.11 -33.37
N THR A 207 -9.76 4.76 -32.81
CA THR A 207 -8.78 5.55 -33.56
C THR A 207 -7.97 4.67 -34.53
N MET A 208 -7.47 3.52 -34.07
CA MET A 208 -6.76 2.57 -34.93
C MET A 208 -7.61 2.09 -36.11
N HIS A 209 -8.90 1.83 -35.89
CA HIS A 209 -9.82 1.45 -36.96
C HIS A 209 -10.12 2.60 -37.95
N ALA A 210 -10.21 3.83 -37.45
CA ALA A 210 -10.46 5.01 -38.29
C ALA A 210 -9.23 5.39 -39.14
N GLU A 211 -8.03 5.24 -38.57
CA GLU A 211 -6.76 5.61 -39.21
C GLU A 211 -6.12 4.45 -40.00
N ASP A 212 -6.64 3.22 -39.85
CA ASP A 212 -6.06 1.98 -40.39
C ASP A 212 -4.58 1.81 -40.01
N ALA A 213 -4.25 2.10 -38.75
CA ALA A 213 -2.89 2.10 -38.23
C ALA A 213 -2.82 1.48 -36.83
N TYR A 214 -1.72 0.76 -36.55
CA TYR A 214 -1.46 0.24 -35.22
C TYR A 214 -0.99 1.35 -34.26
N MET A 215 -1.43 1.27 -33.01
CA MET A 215 -1.05 2.15 -31.92
C MET A 215 -0.47 1.32 -30.76
N ASP A 216 0.81 1.52 -30.46
CA ASP A 216 1.44 0.91 -29.28
C ASP A 216 0.92 1.54 -27.97
N PRO A 217 1.11 0.87 -26.81
CA PRO A 217 0.58 1.35 -25.54
C PRO A 217 1.06 2.75 -25.13
N GLU A 218 2.32 3.08 -25.39
CA GLU A 218 2.90 4.39 -25.11
C GLU A 218 2.26 5.49 -25.97
N THR A 219 2.09 5.23 -27.26
CA THR A 219 1.39 6.13 -28.19
C THR A 219 -0.08 6.28 -27.81
N MET A 220 -0.76 5.19 -27.42
CA MET A 220 -2.13 5.23 -26.90
C MET A 220 -2.25 6.15 -25.69
N ALA A 221 -1.40 5.97 -24.68
CA ALA A 221 -1.43 6.76 -23.47
C ALA A 221 -1.22 8.26 -23.76
N ALA A 222 -0.25 8.58 -24.63
CA ALA A 222 0.08 9.96 -24.98
C ALA A 222 -1.04 10.63 -25.80
N ARG A 223 -1.52 9.97 -26.85
CA ARG A 223 -2.54 10.53 -27.74
C ARG A 223 -3.89 10.64 -27.04
N TRP A 224 -4.32 9.61 -26.31
CA TRP A 224 -5.57 9.68 -25.55
C TRP A 224 -5.56 10.84 -24.55
N TYR A 225 -4.43 11.06 -23.86
CA TYR A 225 -4.31 12.19 -22.94
C TYR A 225 -4.48 13.54 -23.66
N ALA A 226 -3.79 13.71 -24.80
CA ALA A 226 -3.73 14.97 -25.52
C ALA A 226 -4.99 15.29 -26.35
N GLU A 227 -5.60 14.26 -26.95
CA GLU A 227 -6.67 14.38 -27.96
C GLU A 227 -8.07 14.15 -27.38
N GLU A 228 -8.20 13.39 -26.29
CA GLU A 228 -9.51 13.09 -25.66
C GLU A 228 -9.57 13.61 -24.23
N PHE A 229 -8.72 13.12 -23.33
CA PHE A 229 -8.86 13.37 -21.89
C PHE A 229 -8.76 14.86 -21.54
N ARG A 230 -7.67 15.52 -21.93
CA ARG A 230 -7.45 16.93 -21.59
C ARG A 230 -8.54 17.84 -22.19
N PRO A 231 -8.86 17.77 -23.51
CA PRO A 231 -9.95 18.58 -24.07
C PRO A 231 -11.29 18.39 -23.37
N VAL A 232 -11.62 17.14 -22.99
CA VAL A 232 -12.88 16.84 -22.29
C VAL A 232 -12.87 17.39 -20.87
N VAL A 233 -11.75 17.30 -20.16
CA VAL A 233 -11.59 17.91 -18.83
C VAL A 233 -11.75 19.43 -18.92
N ASP A 234 -11.09 20.09 -19.88
CA ASP A 234 -11.19 21.54 -20.08
C ASP A 234 -12.65 21.95 -20.33
N MET A 235 -13.35 21.21 -21.19
CA MET A 235 -14.78 21.37 -21.45
C MET A 235 -15.65 21.21 -20.19
N ILE A 236 -15.35 20.25 -19.32
CA ILE A 236 -16.08 20.01 -18.07
C ILE A 236 -15.88 21.17 -17.08
N GLU A 237 -14.66 21.71 -17.01
CA GLU A 237 -14.31 22.86 -16.16
C GLU A 237 -15.03 24.12 -16.66
N GLU A 238 -14.94 24.42 -17.95
CA GLU A 238 -15.61 25.58 -18.58
C GLU A 238 -17.13 25.54 -18.39
N ALA A 239 -17.74 24.35 -18.48
CA ALA A 239 -19.18 24.17 -18.28
C ALA A 239 -19.61 24.30 -16.80
N GLY A 240 -18.67 24.33 -15.86
CA GLY A 240 -18.92 24.35 -14.41
C GLY A 240 -19.57 23.07 -13.90
N VAL A 241 -19.26 21.93 -14.52
CA VAL A 241 -19.91 20.63 -14.22
C VAL A 241 -19.14 19.84 -13.16
N ARG A 242 -17.83 20.11 -13.01
CA ARG A 242 -16.96 19.51 -11.99
C ARG A 242 -17.39 19.91 -10.58
N GLY A 243 -17.30 18.98 -9.62
CA GLY A 243 -17.41 19.32 -8.21
C GLY A 243 -16.18 20.05 -7.67
N ASP A 244 -16.34 20.85 -6.62
CA ASP A 244 -15.24 21.66 -6.07
C ASP A 244 -14.04 20.81 -5.62
N ASP A 245 -14.30 19.64 -5.01
CA ASP A 245 -13.30 18.69 -4.52
C ASP A 245 -13.08 17.47 -5.44
N GLU A 246 -13.78 17.42 -6.59
CA GLU A 246 -13.70 16.28 -7.51
C GLU A 246 -12.41 16.34 -8.33
N ARG A 247 -11.68 15.23 -8.49
CA ARG A 247 -10.48 15.24 -9.34
C ARG A 247 -10.86 15.29 -10.82
N PRO A 248 -10.02 15.88 -11.70
CA PRO A 248 -10.31 15.96 -13.13
C PRO A 248 -10.65 14.62 -13.78
N ALA A 249 -9.93 13.55 -13.42
CA ALA A 249 -10.17 12.22 -13.97
C ALA A 249 -11.48 11.58 -13.50
N GLU A 250 -11.90 11.86 -12.27
CA GLU A 250 -13.19 11.38 -11.73
C GLU A 250 -14.35 12.06 -12.46
N ALA A 251 -14.21 13.37 -12.71
CA ALA A 251 -15.15 14.13 -13.50
C ALA A 251 -15.23 13.62 -14.95
N TYR A 252 -14.07 13.35 -15.57
CA TYR A 252 -14.00 12.74 -16.90
C TYR A 252 -14.76 11.41 -16.94
N VAL A 253 -14.47 10.49 -16.02
CA VAL A 253 -15.12 9.16 -15.97
C VAL A 253 -16.64 9.30 -15.83
N ARG A 254 -17.10 10.12 -14.87
CA ARG A 254 -18.53 10.38 -14.65
C ARG A 254 -19.22 10.91 -15.90
N VAL A 255 -18.61 11.89 -16.57
CA VAL A 255 -19.19 12.54 -17.76
C VAL A 255 -19.12 11.61 -18.97
N ALA A 256 -18.05 10.82 -19.13
CA ALA A 256 -17.92 9.81 -20.18
C ALA A 256 -18.98 8.70 -20.05
N CYS A 257 -19.31 8.26 -18.83
CA CYS A 257 -20.40 7.32 -18.58
C CYS A 257 -21.78 7.91 -18.88
N GLU A 258 -22.02 9.17 -18.49
CA GLU A 258 -23.30 9.86 -18.77
C GLU A 258 -23.47 10.16 -20.27
N ARG A 259 -22.38 10.38 -21.04
CA ARG A 259 -22.42 10.50 -22.52
C ARG A 259 -23.07 9.29 -23.17
N TYR A 260 -22.65 8.07 -22.79
CA TYR A 260 -23.28 6.84 -23.29
C TYR A 260 -24.74 6.73 -22.90
N ARG A 261 -25.08 7.12 -21.67
CA ARG A 261 -26.46 7.06 -21.16
C ARG A 261 -27.38 8.03 -21.89
N LEU A 262 -26.89 9.23 -22.20
CA LEU A 262 -27.70 10.33 -22.73
C LEU A 262 -27.77 10.35 -24.26
N ILE A 263 -26.68 10.04 -24.96
CA ILE A 263 -26.55 10.37 -26.39
C ILE A 263 -26.23 9.15 -27.26
N ARG A 264 -25.69 8.07 -26.67
CA ARG A 264 -25.35 6.81 -27.38
C ARG A 264 -24.34 6.96 -28.53
N GLU A 265 -23.71 8.13 -28.66
CA GLU A 265 -22.64 8.42 -29.63
C GLU A 265 -21.32 8.75 -28.91
N HIS A 266 -20.20 8.60 -29.61
CA HIS A 266 -18.85 8.82 -29.06
C HIS A 266 -18.28 10.21 -29.36
N GLU A 267 -19.06 11.13 -29.95
CA GLU A 267 -18.59 12.49 -30.23
C GLU A 267 -18.75 13.37 -28.99
N TRP A 268 -17.77 14.26 -28.76
CA TRP A 268 -17.84 15.31 -27.73
C TRP A 268 -18.18 16.64 -28.38
N ASN A 269 -19.26 17.29 -27.93
CA ASN A 269 -19.65 18.62 -28.36
C ASN A 269 -20.38 19.39 -27.23
N GLU A 270 -20.63 20.68 -27.44
CA GLU A 270 -21.27 21.56 -26.45
C GLU A 270 -22.69 21.09 -26.07
N GLU A 271 -23.42 20.51 -27.03
CA GLU A 271 -24.76 19.95 -26.80
C GLU A 271 -24.72 18.75 -25.83
N VAL A 272 -23.68 17.91 -25.91
CA VAL A 272 -23.45 16.78 -25.00
C VAL A 272 -23.27 17.26 -23.56
N LEU A 273 -22.47 18.31 -23.34
CA LEU A 273 -22.18 18.83 -22.01
C LEU A 273 -23.41 19.48 -21.38
N GLU A 274 -24.19 20.22 -22.16
CA GLU A 274 -25.45 20.81 -21.70
C GLU A 274 -26.50 19.75 -21.34
N ALA A 275 -26.54 18.62 -22.06
CA ALA A 275 -27.40 17.49 -21.71
C ALA A 275 -27.00 16.86 -20.36
N VAL A 276 -25.70 16.64 -20.13
CA VAL A 276 -25.16 16.12 -18.86
C VAL A 276 -25.48 17.07 -17.69
N LYS A 277 -25.31 18.38 -17.89
CA LYS A 277 -25.63 19.43 -16.91
C LYS A 277 -27.12 19.44 -16.53
N LYS A 278 -28.01 19.27 -17.50
CA LYS A 278 -29.47 19.17 -17.27
C LYS A 278 -29.84 17.88 -16.52
N GLY A 279 -29.12 16.78 -16.76
CA GLY A 279 -29.28 15.52 -16.02
C GLY A 279 -28.92 15.65 -14.53
N LYS A 280 -27.87 16.39 -14.20
CA LYS A 280 -27.43 16.67 -12.82
C LYS A 280 -28.50 17.42 -11.99
N LYS A 281 -29.23 18.35 -12.61
CA LYS A 281 -30.32 19.11 -11.93
C LYS A 281 -31.58 18.29 -11.61
N LYS A 282 -31.74 17.11 -12.20
CA LYS A 282 -32.92 16.25 -12.00
C LYS A 282 -32.70 15.13 -10.97
N ARG A 283 -31.49 14.99 -10.42
CA ARG A 283 -31.13 14.00 -9.40
C ARG A 283 -30.96 14.64 -8.04
#